data_AF-A0A6G3X5H4-F1
#
_entry.id   AF-A0A6G3X5H4-F1
#
_cell.length_a   1.000
_cell.length_b   1.000
_cell.length_c   1.000
_cell.angle_alpha   90.00
_cell.angle_beta   90.00
_cell.angle_gamma   90.00
#
_symmetry.space_group_name_H-M   'P 1'
#
loop_
_entity.id
_entity.type
_entity.pdbx_description
1 polymer ?
#
loop_
_entity_poly.entity_id
_entity_poly.type
_entity_poly.pdbx_seq_one_letter_code
_entity_poly.pdbx_strand_id
1 'polypeptide(L)'
;TLTSVAPRVEEIAAADLTEALAALDWAAADLAPDLPSRIAYAGARHLVLAAATRERLADLDYDFARLEALMRRLDLTTLQLVWREGPEVFHVRNPFPVG
;
A
#
# COMPACT_ATOMS: atom_id res chain seq x y z
N THR A 1 -2.20 9.06 29.49
CA THR A 1 -3.22 8.23 28.80
C THR A 1 -2.86 8.16 27.33
N LEU A 2 -2.97 6.99 26.70
CA LEU A 2 -2.89 6.86 25.24
C LEU A 2 -4.30 7.07 24.69
N THR A 3 -4.47 8.07 23.84
CA THR A 3 -5.74 8.35 23.16
C THR A 3 -5.51 8.14 21.68
N SER A 4 -6.36 7.33 21.05
CA SER A 4 -6.30 7.12 19.60
C SER A 4 -6.79 8.35 18.85
N VAL A 5 -6.20 8.61 17.69
CA VAL A 5 -6.75 9.58 16.74
C VAL A 5 -7.95 8.98 16.01
N ALA A 6 -8.85 9.83 15.50
CA ALA A 6 -9.95 9.38 14.66
C ALA A 6 -9.39 8.79 13.34
N PRO A 7 -9.76 7.55 12.96
CA PRO A 7 -9.32 6.97 11.72
C PRO A 7 -10.03 7.60 10.52
N ARG A 8 -9.37 7.61 9.37
CA ARG A 8 -9.97 8.07 8.10
C ARG A 8 -9.43 7.28 6.92
N VAL A 9 -10.19 7.28 5.84
CA VAL A 9 -9.84 6.66 4.56
C VAL A 9 -10.00 7.71 3.47
N GLU A 10 -8.98 7.83 2.62
CA GLU A 10 -8.89 8.80 1.54
C GLU A 10 -8.70 8.06 0.20
N GLU A 11 -9.24 8.63 -0.89
CA GLU A 11 -8.94 8.17 -2.24
C GLU A 11 -7.47 8.47 -2.59
N ILE A 12 -6.85 7.60 -3.39
CA ILE A 12 -5.55 7.89 -4.03
C ILE A 12 -5.79 8.50 -5.41
N ALA A 13 -5.03 9.53 -5.77
CA ALA A 13 -5.10 10.09 -7.12
C ALA A 13 -4.59 9.05 -8.15
N ALA A 14 -5.21 8.99 -9.33
CA ALA A 14 -4.86 7.99 -10.35
C ALA A 14 -3.37 8.04 -10.77
N ALA A 15 -2.79 9.24 -10.83
CA ALA A 15 -1.36 9.42 -11.13
C ALA A 15 -0.46 8.85 -10.02
N ASP A 16 -0.84 9.03 -8.76
CA ASP A 16 -0.09 8.50 -7.61
C ASP A 16 -0.20 6.99 -7.51
N LEU A 17 -1.36 6.42 -7.82
CA LEU A 17 -1.53 4.96 -7.91
C LEU A 17 -0.67 4.37 -9.03
N THR A 18 -0.68 5.02 -10.20
CA THR A 18 0.17 4.60 -11.34
C THR A 18 1.65 4.63 -10.96
N GLU A 19 2.09 5.68 -10.26
CA GLU A 19 3.47 5.80 -9.78
C GLU A 19 3.83 4.73 -8.74
N ALA A 20 2.91 4.43 -7.81
CA ALA A 20 3.12 3.38 -6.81
C ALA A 20 3.29 2.01 -7.46
N LEU A 21 2.41 1.66 -8.42
CA LEU A 21 2.48 0.40 -9.15
C LEU A 21 3.78 0.28 -9.95
N ALA A 22 4.18 1.36 -10.62
CA ALA A 22 5.42 1.38 -11.38
C ALA A 22 6.68 1.32 -10.49
N ALA A 23 6.63 1.83 -9.26
CA ALA A 23 7.71 1.68 -8.28
C ALA A 23 7.79 0.24 -7.71
N LEU A 24 6.65 -0.45 -7.61
CA LEU A 24 6.55 -1.83 -7.16
C LEU A 24 6.81 -2.87 -8.26
N ASP A 25 6.97 -2.44 -9.51
CA ASP A 25 6.96 -3.29 -10.71
C ASP A 25 5.67 -4.15 -10.82
N TRP A 26 4.53 -3.56 -10.49
CA TRP A 26 3.22 -4.22 -10.57
C TRP A 26 2.40 -3.70 -11.75
N ALA A 27 1.73 -4.61 -12.47
CA ALA A 27 0.69 -4.24 -13.40
C ALA A 27 -0.63 -3.95 -12.66
N ALA A 28 -1.53 -3.17 -13.27
CA ALA A 28 -2.86 -2.95 -12.68
C ALA A 28 -3.65 -4.27 -12.49
N ALA A 29 -3.41 -5.27 -13.34
CA ALA A 29 -4.00 -6.60 -13.23
C ALA A 29 -3.48 -7.42 -12.03
N ASP A 30 -2.38 -6.99 -11.41
CA ASP A 30 -1.86 -7.60 -10.18
C ASP A 30 -2.63 -7.13 -8.95
N LEU A 31 -3.54 -6.16 -9.09
CA LEU A 31 -4.45 -5.74 -8.02
C LEU A 31 -5.72 -6.60 -7.99
N ALA A 32 -6.19 -6.89 -6.78
CA ALA A 32 -7.50 -7.49 -6.59
C ALA A 32 -8.60 -6.50 -6.98
N PRO A 33 -9.55 -6.86 -7.86
CA PRO A 33 -10.57 -5.93 -8.35
C PRO A 33 -11.66 -5.61 -7.32
N ASP A 34 -11.80 -6.41 -6.26
CA ASP A 34 -12.84 -6.27 -5.23
C ASP A 34 -12.42 -5.44 -4.02
N LEU A 35 -11.15 -5.04 -3.94
CA LEU A 35 -10.60 -4.24 -2.85
C LEU A 35 -9.91 -2.99 -3.39
N PRO A 36 -10.54 -1.81 -3.27
CA PRO A 36 -10.02 -0.62 -3.91
C PRO A 36 -8.79 -0.07 -3.18
N SER A 37 -7.84 0.48 -3.95
CA SER A 37 -6.65 1.14 -3.39
C SER A 37 -7.02 2.41 -2.63
N ARG A 38 -6.49 2.58 -1.42
CA ARG A 38 -6.84 3.70 -0.52
C ARG A 38 -5.65 4.17 0.29
N ILE A 39 -5.69 5.43 0.74
CA ILE A 39 -4.82 5.91 1.81
C ILE A 39 -5.59 5.79 3.13
N ALA A 40 -5.09 4.97 4.06
CA ALA A 40 -5.65 4.79 5.39
C ALA A 40 -4.85 5.59 6.43
N TYR A 41 -5.53 6.20 7.39
CA TYR A 41 -4.90 6.90 8.51
C TYR A 41 -5.48 6.44 9.85
N ALA A 42 -4.59 6.13 10.79
CA ALA A 42 -4.91 5.88 12.20
C ALA A 42 -3.76 6.32 13.13
N GLY A 43 -3.10 7.43 12.79
CA GLY A 43 -1.90 7.95 13.47
C GLY A 43 -0.71 8.10 12.51
N ALA A 44 -0.65 7.22 11.52
CA ALA A 44 0.26 7.25 10.37
C ALA A 44 -0.55 7.05 9.08
N ARG A 45 -0.06 7.57 7.95
CA ARG A 45 -0.69 7.40 6.64
C ARG A 45 -0.08 6.18 5.93
N HIS A 46 -0.93 5.29 5.45
CA HIS A 46 -0.51 4.10 4.69
C HIS A 46 -1.26 4.04 3.38
N LEU A 47 -0.55 3.79 2.27
CA LEU A 47 -1.20 3.41 1.02
C LEU A 47 -1.46 1.90 1.05
N VAL A 48 -2.73 1.50 1.01
CA VAL A 48 -3.17 0.10 1.04
C VAL A 48 -3.45 -0.36 -0.40
N LEU A 49 -2.74 -1.40 -0.84
CA LEU A 49 -2.90 -2.03 -2.15
C LEU A 49 -3.19 -3.52 -1.97
N ALA A 50 -4.32 -3.99 -2.51
CA ALA A 50 -4.68 -5.40 -2.48
C ALA A 50 -4.10 -6.12 -3.69
N ALA A 51 -3.21 -7.08 -3.46
CA ALA A 51 -2.68 -7.97 -4.48
C ALA A 51 -3.70 -9.05 -4.87
N ALA A 52 -3.72 -9.43 -6.15
CA ALA A 52 -4.60 -10.47 -6.69
C ALA A 52 -4.20 -11.88 -6.22
N THR A 53 -2.91 -12.11 -5.92
CA THR A 53 -2.38 -13.43 -5.52
C THR A 53 -1.43 -13.34 -4.33
N ARG A 54 -1.21 -14.49 -3.65
CA ARG A 54 -0.29 -14.57 -2.52
C ARG A 54 1.16 -14.39 -2.96
N GLU A 55 1.49 -14.95 -4.12
CA GLU A 55 2.83 -14.98 -4.71
C GLU A 55 3.35 -13.58 -5.00
N ARG A 56 2.45 -12.65 -5.36
CA ARG A 56 2.79 -11.23 -5.58
C ARG A 56 3.39 -10.55 -4.35
N LEU A 57 3.14 -11.09 -3.15
CA LEU A 57 3.75 -10.62 -1.90
C LEU A 57 5.04 -11.36 -1.53
N ALA A 58 5.35 -12.48 -2.18
CA ALA A 58 6.44 -13.36 -1.77
C ALA A 58 7.81 -12.75 -2.10
N ASP A 59 7.94 -12.16 -3.29
CA ASP A 59 9.15 -11.54 -3.81
C ASP A 59 8.90 -10.07 -4.09
N LEU A 60 9.39 -9.20 -3.20
CA LEU A 60 9.19 -7.77 -3.31
C LEU A 60 10.48 -7.13 -3.81
N ASP A 61 10.65 -7.16 -5.13
CA ASP A 61 11.69 -6.43 -5.86
C ASP A 61 11.08 -5.12 -6.38
N TYR A 62 11.42 -4.01 -5.74
CA TYR A 62 10.83 -2.70 -6.02
C TYR A 62 11.93 -1.65 -6.15
N ASP A 63 11.65 -0.62 -6.94
CA ASP A 63 12.51 0.55 -7.04
C ASP A 63 12.44 1.33 -5.72
N PHE A 64 13.45 1.09 -4.87
CA PHE A 64 13.54 1.69 -3.54
C PHE A 64 13.49 3.23 -3.61
N ALA A 65 14.28 3.83 -4.51
CA ALA A 65 14.41 5.28 -4.57
C ALA A 65 13.12 5.94 -5.06
N ARG A 66 12.47 5.33 -6.07
CA ARG A 66 11.19 5.79 -6.59
C ARG A 66 10.08 5.67 -5.56
N LEU A 67 10.01 4.54 -4.86
CA LEU A 67 9.02 4.33 -3.80
C LEU A 67 9.25 5.28 -2.62
N GLU A 68 10.51 5.49 -2.20
CA GLU A 68 10.85 6.46 -1.15
C GLU A 68 10.37 7.88 -1.52
N ALA A 69 10.68 8.33 -2.75
CA ALA A 69 10.30 9.65 -3.22
C ALA A 69 8.78 9.85 -3.24
N LEU A 70 8.03 8.85 -3.72
CA LEU A 70 6.58 8.85 -3.69
C LEU A 70 6.05 8.93 -2.25
N MET A 71 6.57 8.08 -1.36
CA MET A 71 6.13 8.02 0.03
C MET A 71 6.39 9.34 0.76
N ARG A 72 7.56 9.97 0.57
CA ARG A 72 7.84 11.29 1.15
C ARG A 72 6.92 12.37 0.61
N ARG A 73 6.66 12.38 -0.70
CA ARG A 73 5.76 13.36 -1.34
C ARG A 73 4.31 13.26 -0.83
N LEU A 74 3.85 12.04 -0.55
CA LEU A 74 2.48 11.76 -0.09
C LEU A 74 2.32 11.67 1.43
N ASP A 75 3.40 11.93 2.17
CA ASP A 75 3.48 11.79 3.63
C ASP A 75 3.07 10.39 4.11
N LEU A 76 3.52 9.36 3.39
CA LEU A 76 3.25 7.95 3.73
C LEU A 76 4.35 7.41 4.63
N THR A 77 3.93 6.71 5.69
CA THR A 77 4.85 5.93 6.53
C THR A 77 5.21 4.62 5.85
N THR A 78 4.26 3.92 5.25
CA THR A 78 4.51 2.67 4.51
C THR A 78 3.43 2.43 3.46
N LEU A 79 3.65 1.46 2.59
CA LEU A 79 2.56 0.81 1.87
C LEU A 79 2.14 -0.44 2.65
N GLN A 80 0.86 -0.77 2.66
CA GLN A 80 0.35 -2.06 3.10
C GLN A 80 -0.06 -2.87 1.88
N LEU A 81 0.82 -3.78 1.45
CA LEU A 81 0.56 -4.70 0.34
C LEU A 81 -0.13 -5.93 0.91
N VAL A 82 -1.42 -6.09 0.63
CA VAL A 82 -2.28 -7.08 1.29
C VAL A 82 -2.80 -8.13 0.30
N TRP A 83 -2.92 -9.38 0.72
CA TRP A 83 -3.66 -10.41 -0.01
C TRP A 83 -4.65 -11.08 0.94
N ARG A 84 -5.91 -11.19 0.53
CA ARG A 84 -6.98 -11.78 1.33
C ARG A 84 -7.04 -13.30 1.11
N GLU A 85 -6.62 -14.08 2.10
CA GLU A 85 -6.76 -15.55 2.06
C GLU A 85 -8.22 -15.98 2.28
N GLY A 86 -8.94 -15.25 3.14
CA GLY A 86 -10.33 -15.52 3.50
C GLY A 86 -11.00 -14.31 4.15
N PRO A 87 -12.23 -14.43 4.67
CA PRO A 87 -13.00 -13.29 5.17
C PRO A 87 -12.30 -12.46 6.25
N GLU A 88 -11.46 -13.11 7.07
CA GLU A 88 -10.81 -12.49 8.25
C GLU A 88 -9.28 -12.62 8.23
N VAL A 89 -8.71 -13.24 7.20
CA VAL A 89 -7.26 -13.53 7.13
C VAL A 89 -6.65 -12.77 5.96
N PHE A 90 -5.68 -11.91 6.28
CA PHE A 90 -4.90 -11.14 5.32
C PHE A 90 -3.42 -11.39 5.54
N HIS A 91 -2.70 -11.63 4.44
CA HIS A 91 -1.25 -11.66 4.43
C HIS A 91 -0.72 -10.31 3.96
N VAL A 92 0.32 -9.80 4.62
CA VAL A 92 0.78 -8.44 4.39
C VAL A 92 2.30 -8.36 4.26
N ARG A 93 2.76 -7.49 3.36
CA ARG A 93 4.14 -6.99 3.31
C ARG A 93 4.12 -5.45 3.33
N ASN A 94 5.02 -4.86 4.12
CA ASN A 94 5.10 -3.42 4.31
C ASN A 94 6.48 -2.91 3.88
N PRO A 95 6.69 -2.52 2.60
CA PRO A 95 7.93 -1.87 2.22
C PRO A 95 8.07 -0.56 2.99
N PHE A 96 9.26 -0.31 3.54
CA PHE A 96 9.51 0.81 4.44
C PHE A 96 10.79 1.57 4.07
N PRO A 97 10.87 2.14 2.86
CA PRO A 97 12.06 2.84 2.40
C PRO A 97 12.32 4.19 3.10
N VAL A 98 11.33 4.76 3.80
CA VAL A 98 11.45 6.09 4.43
C VAL A 98 12.13 6.09 5.80
N GLY A 99 12.34 4.92 6.41
CA GLY A 99 13.11 4.72 7.66
C GLY A 99 12.31 4.81 8.95
#